data_AF-A0A0D2K537-F1
#
_entry.id   AF-A0A0D2K537-F1
#
_cell.length_a   1.000
_cell.length_b   1.000
_cell.length_c   1.000
_cell.angle_alpha   90.00
_cell.angle_beta   90.00
_cell.angle_gamma   90.00
#
_symmetry.space_group_name_H-M   'P 1'
#
loop_
_entity.id
_entity.type
_entity.pdbx_description
1 polymer ?
#
loop_
_entity_poly.entity_id
_entity_poly.type
_entity_poly.pdbx_seq_one_letter_code
_entity_poly.pdbx_strand_id
1 'polypeptide(L)'
;MQKFIYAATFIALHMSYIQATNTISFFIRPYPHVLDQGQMNERIHRRGMRQKHHLPLPQSVVRPGVGIYALYGGYITLSDRNGQILLPRLETEAQLTLIVTNRLTPILMAGNTIGYWQIPEHQPYAIYHYQQISDPETRSLLWNVSQGEELNDRRIPDTAIIIISPPDSIYIPLGASLTQPYPSLVLPDMYAKKSIDSNASALYLLNLRQFFGSFSVRLRQIPKGYVLVPHL
;
A
#
# COMPACT_ATOMS: atom_id res chain seq x y z
N MET A 1 50.30 21.97 -19.03
CA MET A 1 49.37 22.12 -17.88
C MET A 1 47.88 22.06 -18.22
N GLN A 2 47.45 21.97 -19.49
CA GLN A 2 46.02 21.91 -19.86
C GLN A 2 45.36 20.52 -19.82
N LYS A 3 46.12 19.43 -19.65
CA LYS A 3 45.58 18.06 -19.69
C LYS A 3 45.02 17.54 -18.35
N PHE A 4 45.23 18.26 -17.24
CA PHE A 4 44.72 17.87 -15.93
C PHE A 4 43.34 18.44 -15.58
N ILE A 5 42.87 19.46 -16.30
CA ILE A 5 41.58 20.12 -16.02
C ILE A 5 40.40 19.28 -16.52
N TYR A 6 40.58 18.48 -17.58
CA TYR A 6 39.51 17.65 -18.16
C TYR A 6 39.21 16.38 -17.37
N ALA A 7 40.13 15.90 -16.54
CA ALA A 7 39.89 14.72 -15.70
C ALA A 7 39.00 15.06 -14.48
N ALA A 8 39.05 16.30 -13.98
CA ALA A 8 38.23 16.75 -12.86
C ALA A 8 36.77 17.01 -13.25
N THR A 9 36.50 17.46 -14.48
CA THR A 9 35.13 17.67 -14.99
C THR A 9 34.41 16.39 -15.38
N PHE A 10 35.12 15.30 -15.68
CA PHE A 10 34.48 14.02 -16.02
C PHE A 10 33.98 13.25 -14.78
N ILE A 11 34.60 13.45 -13.61
CA ILE A 11 34.17 12.80 -12.35
C ILE A 11 32.96 13.51 -11.73
N ALA A 12 32.78 14.82 -11.99
CA ALA A 12 31.64 15.59 -11.48
C ALA A 12 30.31 15.26 -12.20
N LEU A 13 30.34 14.61 -13.38
CA LEU A 13 29.16 14.37 -14.22
C LEU A 13 28.53 12.98 -14.07
N HIS A 14 29.01 12.14 -13.15
CA HIS A 14 28.44 10.80 -12.87
C HIS A 14 27.89 10.62 -11.45
N MET A 15 27.85 11.70 -10.65
CA MET A 15 27.01 11.77 -9.46
C MET A 15 25.56 12.11 -9.85
N SER A 16 25.00 11.36 -10.80
CA SER A 16 23.56 11.25 -10.93
C SER A 16 23.08 10.58 -9.65
N TYR A 17 22.75 11.40 -8.65
CA TYR A 17 22.14 10.95 -7.41
C TYR A 17 20.99 10.02 -7.78
N ILE A 18 21.16 8.74 -7.46
CA ILE A 18 20.06 7.79 -7.37
C ILE A 18 19.21 8.35 -6.22
N GLN A 19 18.27 9.23 -6.52
CA GLN A 19 17.24 9.59 -5.56
C GLN A 19 16.42 8.32 -5.38
N ALA A 20 16.78 7.57 -4.32
CA ALA A 20 15.93 6.53 -3.80
C ALA A 20 14.57 7.19 -3.53
N THR A 21 13.60 6.80 -4.32
CA THR A 21 12.26 7.38 -4.31
C THR A 21 11.60 6.81 -3.06
N ASN A 22 11.37 7.67 -2.08
CA ASN A 22 10.73 7.29 -0.82
C ASN A 22 9.39 6.62 -1.11
N THR A 23 9.01 5.65 -0.28
CA THR A 23 7.81 4.84 -0.46
C THR A 23 6.92 4.88 0.77
N ILE A 24 5.64 4.58 0.57
CA ILE A 24 4.69 4.26 1.64
C ILE A 24 4.36 2.78 1.49
N SER A 25 4.48 2.02 2.57
CA SER A 25 4.25 0.58 2.58
C SER A 25 3.44 0.15 3.78
N PHE A 26 2.58 -0.85 3.59
CA PHE A 26 1.79 -1.46 4.66
C PHE A 26 1.28 -2.84 4.22
N PHE A 27 0.80 -3.64 5.18
CA PHE A 27 0.23 -4.95 4.89
C PHE A 27 -1.25 -4.99 5.24
N ILE A 28 -2.03 -5.68 4.42
CA ILE A 28 -3.39 -6.09 4.74
C ILE A 28 -3.38 -7.60 5.00
N ARG A 29 -3.54 -7.98 6.27
CA ARG A 29 -3.49 -9.36 6.75
C ARG A 29 -4.89 -9.94 6.93
N PRO A 30 -5.08 -11.27 6.95
CA PRO A 30 -6.37 -11.85 7.32
C PRO A 30 -6.71 -11.60 8.80
N TYR A 31 -7.98 -11.32 9.08
CA TYR A 31 -8.56 -11.28 10.42
C TYR A 31 -9.41 -12.54 10.69
N PRO A 32 -9.35 -13.17 11.87
CA PRO A 32 -8.41 -12.87 12.96
C PRO A 32 -6.98 -13.23 12.55
N HIS A 33 -6.02 -12.43 13.00
CA HIS A 33 -4.61 -12.72 12.73
C HIS A 33 -4.14 -13.85 13.67
N VAL A 34 -4.30 -15.09 13.20
CA VAL A 34 -3.71 -16.25 13.88
C VAL A 34 -2.26 -16.31 13.43
N LEU A 35 -1.32 -15.98 14.34
CA LEU A 35 0.08 -16.30 14.16
C LEU A 35 0.17 -17.83 14.10
N ASP A 36 0.34 -18.39 12.90
CA ASP A 36 0.35 -19.83 12.66
C ASP A 36 1.67 -20.43 13.19
N GLN A 37 1.79 -20.51 14.52
CA GLN A 37 2.95 -21.09 15.20
C GLN A 37 2.84 -22.61 15.38
N GLY A 38 1.71 -23.23 15.01
CA GLY A 38 1.40 -24.63 15.35
C GLY A 38 1.40 -25.64 14.20
N GLN A 39 1.07 -25.25 12.97
CA GLN A 39 0.78 -26.24 11.91
C GLN A 39 1.99 -26.85 11.20
N MET A 40 3.21 -26.33 11.43
CA MET A 40 4.41 -26.88 10.77
C MET A 40 4.92 -28.18 11.42
N ASN A 41 4.56 -28.46 12.68
CA ASN A 41 5.04 -29.65 13.40
C ASN A 41 4.18 -30.90 13.20
N GLU A 42 2.90 -30.79 12.84
CA GLU A 42 2.04 -31.99 12.73
C GLU A 42 2.18 -32.73 11.38
N ARG A 43 2.68 -32.08 10.33
CA ARG A 43 2.78 -32.70 9.00
C ARG A 43 3.93 -33.69 8.83
N ILE A 44 4.84 -33.79 9.79
CA ILE A 44 6.00 -34.69 9.71
C ILE A 44 5.68 -36.11 10.22
N HIS A 45 4.54 -36.35 10.88
CA HIS A 45 4.28 -37.64 11.56
C HIS A 45 3.31 -38.61 10.86
N ARG A 46 2.73 -38.29 9.71
CA ARG A 46 1.89 -39.25 8.96
C ARG A 46 2.54 -39.71 7.66
N ARG A 47 3.68 -40.37 7.80
CA ARG A 47 4.37 -41.08 6.70
C ARG A 47 3.94 -42.54 6.71
N GLY A 48 2.76 -42.82 6.16
CA GLY A 48 2.33 -44.21 6.02
C GLY A 48 0.84 -44.37 5.80
N MET A 49 0.32 -43.90 4.66
CA MET A 49 -0.85 -44.51 4.02
C MET A 49 -1.00 -43.94 2.61
N ARG A 50 -0.81 -44.79 1.59
CA ARG A 50 -1.11 -44.50 0.19
C ARG A 50 -2.63 -44.49 0.02
N GLN A 51 -3.29 -43.39 0.32
CA GLN A 51 -4.69 -43.21 -0.06
C GLN A 51 -4.76 -42.50 -1.42
N LYS A 52 -5.19 -43.26 -2.43
CA LYS A 52 -5.73 -42.72 -3.68
C LYS A 52 -7.05 -42.03 -3.34
N HIS A 53 -7.00 -40.77 -2.95
CA HIS A 53 -8.18 -39.93 -2.88
C HIS A 53 -7.98 -38.83 -3.91
N HIS A 54 -8.96 -38.66 -4.79
CA HIS A 54 -9.11 -37.46 -5.59
C HIS A 54 -9.20 -36.31 -4.58
N LEU A 55 -8.05 -35.67 -4.31
CA LEU A 55 -8.01 -34.46 -3.52
C LEU A 55 -8.94 -33.49 -4.27
N PRO A 56 -10.07 -33.05 -3.69
CA PRO A 56 -10.72 -31.87 -4.22
C PRO A 56 -9.61 -30.82 -4.28
N LEU A 57 -9.32 -30.32 -5.49
CA LEU A 57 -8.42 -29.20 -5.65
C LEU A 57 -8.89 -28.19 -4.60
N PRO A 58 -8.04 -27.81 -3.62
CA PRO A 58 -8.48 -26.88 -2.59
C PRO A 58 -8.98 -25.67 -3.37
N GLN A 59 -10.29 -25.42 -3.30
CA GLN A 59 -10.90 -24.23 -3.88
C GLN A 59 -9.97 -23.10 -3.49
N SER A 60 -9.38 -22.44 -4.49
CA SER A 60 -8.30 -21.48 -4.31
C SER A 60 -8.63 -20.63 -3.09
N VAL A 61 -7.94 -20.90 -1.98
CA VAL A 61 -8.28 -20.24 -0.71
C VAL A 61 -7.96 -18.79 -0.97
N VAL A 62 -8.99 -17.99 -1.25
CA VAL A 62 -8.87 -16.56 -1.49
C VAL A 62 -8.33 -16.01 -0.20
N ARG A 63 -7.03 -15.73 -0.17
CA ARG A 63 -6.34 -15.25 1.01
C ARG A 63 -6.87 -13.84 1.29
N PRO A 64 -7.56 -13.60 2.41
CA PRO A 64 -7.97 -12.26 2.77
C PRO A 64 -6.72 -11.38 2.84
N GLY A 65 -6.76 -10.21 2.20
CA GLY A 65 -5.59 -9.31 2.11
C GLY A 65 -4.92 -9.28 0.73
N VAL A 66 -5.12 -10.28 -0.13
CA VAL A 66 -4.55 -10.33 -1.49
C VAL A 66 -5.52 -9.74 -2.51
N GLY A 67 -5.01 -9.01 -3.50
CA GLY A 67 -5.84 -8.47 -4.58
C GLY A 67 -6.69 -7.26 -4.17
N ILE A 68 -6.27 -6.51 -3.15
CA ILE A 68 -6.92 -5.29 -2.68
C ILE A 68 -6.24 -4.10 -3.36
N TYR A 69 -7.05 -3.27 -4.01
CA TYR A 69 -6.54 -2.11 -4.72
C TYR A 69 -6.39 -0.90 -3.80
N ALA A 70 -5.32 -0.14 -4.02
CA ALA A 70 -5.11 1.15 -3.38
C ALA A 70 -4.75 2.22 -4.41
N LEU A 71 -5.17 3.45 -4.11
CA LEU A 71 -4.92 4.65 -4.91
C LEU A 71 -4.21 5.68 -4.05
N TYR A 72 -3.30 6.45 -4.65
CA TYR A 72 -2.63 7.57 -3.98
C TYR A 72 -2.01 8.50 -5.02
N GLY A 73 -2.37 9.79 -5.01
CA GLY A 73 -1.74 10.81 -5.85
C GLY A 73 -1.62 10.47 -7.34
N GLY A 74 -2.67 9.88 -7.93
CA GLY A 74 -2.68 9.48 -9.36
C GLY A 74 -2.02 8.13 -9.66
N TYR A 75 -1.57 7.39 -8.65
CA TYR A 75 -1.08 6.02 -8.77
C TYR A 75 -2.15 5.00 -8.36
N ILE A 76 -2.18 3.87 -9.07
CA ILE A 76 -2.95 2.69 -8.70
C ILE A 76 -1.99 1.52 -8.45
N THR A 77 -2.25 0.79 -7.36
CA THR A 77 -1.49 -0.42 -7.00
C THR A 77 -2.43 -1.50 -6.47
N LEU A 78 -1.90 -2.72 -6.35
CA LEU A 78 -2.61 -3.90 -5.89
C LEU A 78 -1.80 -4.58 -4.79
N SER A 79 -2.48 -5.07 -3.75
CA SER A 79 -1.82 -5.86 -2.73
C SER A 79 -1.25 -7.16 -3.28
N ASP A 80 0.00 -7.45 -2.92
CA ASP A 80 0.72 -8.62 -3.43
C ASP A 80 0.26 -9.93 -2.76
N ARG A 81 0.98 -11.03 -3.02
CA ARG A 81 0.67 -12.36 -2.44
C ARG A 81 0.78 -12.42 -0.92
N ASN A 82 1.46 -11.46 -0.30
CA ASN A 82 1.63 -11.30 1.14
C ASN A 82 0.69 -10.22 1.71
N GLY A 83 -0.17 -9.63 0.87
CA GLY A 83 -1.04 -8.52 1.24
C GLY A 83 -0.30 -7.18 1.36
N GLN A 84 0.94 -7.09 0.87
CA GLN A 84 1.71 -5.86 0.90
C GLN A 84 1.19 -4.88 -0.15
N ILE A 85 0.98 -3.64 0.26
CA ILE A 85 0.75 -2.49 -0.63
C ILE A 85 1.99 -1.60 -0.58
N LEU A 86 2.40 -1.15 -1.76
CA LEU A 86 3.53 -0.25 -1.95
C LEU A 86 3.13 0.90 -2.87
N LEU A 87 3.32 2.12 -2.38
CA LEU A 87 2.99 3.38 -3.06
C LEU A 87 4.23 4.29 -3.07
N PRO A 88 4.38 5.17 -4.07
CA PRO A 88 5.37 6.24 -3.99
C PRO A 88 5.00 7.20 -2.85
N ARG A 89 5.98 7.79 -2.18
CA ARG A 89 5.74 8.87 -1.21
C ARG A 89 5.87 10.21 -1.94
N LEU A 90 4.78 10.95 -2.02
CA LEU A 90 4.75 12.27 -2.68
C LEU A 90 5.03 13.42 -1.72
N GLU A 91 4.78 13.21 -0.43
CA GLU A 91 4.87 14.24 0.61
C GLU A 91 6.03 14.00 1.57
N THR A 92 6.64 15.07 2.05
CA THR A 92 7.71 15.03 3.06
C THR A 92 7.16 14.93 4.48
N GLU A 93 5.89 15.28 4.70
CA GLU A 93 5.25 15.22 6.00
C GLU A 93 5.02 13.78 6.45
N ALA A 94 5.06 13.57 7.76
CA ALA A 94 4.79 12.27 8.39
C ALA A 94 3.34 12.16 8.87
N GLN A 95 2.43 12.74 8.07
CA GLN A 95 0.99 12.73 8.28
C GLN A 95 0.34 12.20 7.02
N LEU A 96 -0.62 11.28 7.17
CA LEU A 96 -1.31 10.68 6.05
C LEU A 96 -2.79 10.52 6.40
N THR A 97 -3.64 10.70 5.40
CA THR A 97 -5.05 10.36 5.49
C THR A 97 -5.31 9.07 4.71
N LEU A 98 -5.97 8.11 5.34
CA LEU A 98 -6.39 6.87 4.72
C LEU A 98 -7.92 6.83 4.66
N ILE A 99 -8.45 6.53 3.48
CA ILE A 99 -9.89 6.43 3.22
C ILE A 99 -10.18 5.02 2.74
N VAL A 100 -11.15 4.36 3.36
CA VAL A 100 -11.66 3.05 2.90
C VAL A 100 -13.05 3.27 2.34
N THR A 101 -13.22 3.01 1.04
CA THR A 101 -14.51 3.11 0.35
C THR A 101 -14.53 2.12 -0.79
N ASN A 102 -15.71 1.63 -1.15
CA ASN A 102 -15.86 0.72 -2.28
C ASN A 102 -15.94 1.46 -3.63
N ARG A 103 -16.30 2.74 -3.65
CA ARG A 103 -16.51 3.53 -4.87
C ARG A 103 -16.12 4.99 -4.70
N LEU A 104 -15.73 5.56 -5.84
CA LEU A 104 -15.27 6.91 -6.10
C LEU A 104 -15.84 7.37 -7.46
N THR A 105 -16.06 8.66 -7.60
CA THR A 105 -16.42 9.29 -8.87
C THR A 105 -15.42 10.41 -9.16
N PRO A 106 -14.83 10.44 -10.38
CA PRO A 106 -14.01 11.57 -10.79
C PRO A 106 -14.92 12.76 -11.11
N ILE A 107 -14.60 13.93 -10.56
CA ILE A 107 -15.23 15.18 -10.96
C ILE A 107 -14.34 15.84 -12.02
N LEU A 108 -14.87 15.92 -13.23
CA LEU A 108 -14.15 16.43 -14.39
C LEU A 108 -14.22 17.95 -14.46
N MET A 109 -13.11 18.56 -14.86
CA MET A 109 -12.99 19.95 -15.28
C MET A 109 -13.07 20.05 -16.81
N ALA A 110 -13.05 21.28 -17.32
CA ALA A 110 -13.00 21.53 -18.75
C ALA A 110 -11.86 20.75 -19.43
N GLY A 111 -12.15 20.14 -20.58
CA GLY A 111 -11.16 19.35 -21.32
C GLY A 111 -10.92 17.93 -20.76
N ASN A 112 -11.89 17.34 -20.04
CA ASN A 112 -11.84 15.97 -19.51
C ASN A 112 -10.67 15.71 -18.54
N THR A 113 -10.17 16.76 -17.89
CA THR A 113 -9.15 16.64 -16.85
C THR A 113 -9.84 16.39 -15.51
N ILE A 114 -9.32 15.49 -14.67
CA ILE A 114 -9.87 15.30 -13.33
C ILE A 114 -9.50 16.51 -12.47
N GLY A 115 -10.51 17.15 -11.90
CA GLY A 115 -10.31 18.17 -10.88
C GLY A 115 -10.08 17.55 -9.50
N TYR A 116 -10.95 16.62 -9.10
CA TYR A 116 -10.84 15.91 -7.83
C TYR A 116 -11.63 14.60 -7.82
N TRP A 117 -11.36 13.76 -6.83
CA TRP A 117 -12.14 12.57 -6.53
C TRP A 117 -13.19 12.86 -5.47
N GLN A 118 -14.37 12.30 -5.64
CA GLN A 118 -15.48 12.43 -4.69
C GLN A 118 -16.05 11.06 -4.34
N ILE A 119 -16.49 10.90 -3.11
CA ILE A 119 -17.27 9.73 -2.69
C ILE A 119 -18.73 9.95 -3.10
N PRO A 120 -19.37 9.05 -3.86
CA PRO A 120 -20.77 9.18 -4.25
C PRO A 120 -21.70 9.37 -3.04
N GLU A 121 -22.85 10.00 -3.27
CA GLU A 121 -23.87 10.14 -2.24
C GLU A 121 -24.33 8.76 -1.72
N HIS A 122 -24.67 8.67 -0.43
CA HIS A 122 -25.08 7.44 0.28
C HIS A 122 -24.07 6.29 0.26
N GLN A 123 -22.87 6.48 -0.29
CA GLN A 123 -21.82 5.47 -0.22
C GLN A 123 -21.16 5.49 1.17
N PRO A 124 -21.08 4.36 1.89
CA PRO A 124 -20.34 4.28 3.14
C PRO A 124 -18.83 4.39 2.88
N TYR A 125 -18.16 5.11 3.77
CA TYR A 125 -16.71 5.24 3.79
C TYR A 125 -16.22 5.36 5.24
N ALA A 126 -14.93 5.12 5.46
CA ALA A 126 -14.28 5.33 6.74
C ALA A 126 -12.96 6.07 6.54
N ILE A 127 -12.63 6.96 7.47
CA ILE A 127 -11.44 7.81 7.41
C ILE A 127 -10.57 7.57 8.63
N TYR A 128 -9.27 7.54 8.38
CA TYR A 128 -8.26 7.36 9.41
C TYR A 128 -7.10 8.31 9.18
N HIS A 129 -6.60 8.92 10.25
CA HIS A 129 -5.43 9.78 10.21
C HIS A 129 -4.26 9.07 10.86
N TYR A 130 -3.13 9.04 10.15
CA TYR A 130 -1.87 8.50 10.62
C TYR A 130 -0.94 9.68 10.87
N GLN A 131 -0.44 9.81 12.09
CA GLN A 131 0.52 10.85 12.45
C GLN A 131 1.70 10.24 13.18
N GLN A 132 2.93 10.54 12.74
CA GLN A 132 4.10 10.21 13.54
C GLN A 132 4.21 11.18 14.71
N ILE A 133 4.26 10.64 15.92
CA ILE A 133 4.47 11.38 17.17
C ILE A 133 5.71 10.84 17.86
N SER A 134 6.41 11.71 18.60
CA SER A 134 7.49 11.28 19.50
C SER A 134 6.91 11.06 20.89
N ASP A 135 7.17 9.88 21.45
CA ASP A 135 6.88 9.62 22.86
C ASP A 135 7.82 10.46 23.75
N PRO A 136 7.32 11.30 24.66
CA PRO A 136 8.16 12.15 25.51
C PRO A 136 9.01 11.35 26.50
N GLU A 137 8.58 10.16 26.93
CA GLU A 137 9.29 9.36 27.93
C GLU A 137 10.40 8.52 27.29
N THR A 138 10.04 7.74 26.26
CA THR A 138 10.98 6.80 25.62
C THR A 138 11.77 7.43 24.48
N ARG A 139 11.36 8.62 24.00
CA ARG A 139 11.87 9.26 22.76
C ARG A 139 11.72 8.39 21.52
N SER A 140 10.84 7.39 21.58
CA SER A 140 10.54 6.51 20.45
C SER A 140 9.57 7.20 19.49
N LEU A 141 9.72 6.92 18.20
CA LEU A 141 8.78 7.36 17.18
C LEU A 141 7.62 6.38 17.10
N LEU A 142 6.40 6.89 17.18
CA LEU A 142 5.17 6.11 17.13
C LEU A 142 4.28 6.60 16.00
N TRP A 143 3.60 5.69 15.31
CA TRP A 143 2.39 6.03 14.56
C TRP A 143 1.22 6.12 15.52
N ASN A 144 0.57 7.27 15.58
CA ASN A 144 -0.74 7.43 16.18
C ASN A 144 -1.80 7.35 15.08
N VAL A 145 -2.72 6.39 15.20
CA VAL A 145 -3.82 6.18 14.27
C VAL A 145 -5.13 6.58 14.95
N SER A 146 -5.82 7.56 14.39
CA SER A 146 -7.14 8.00 14.86
C SER A 146 -8.18 7.85 13.77
N GLN A 147 -9.45 7.74 14.19
CA GLN A 147 -10.57 7.85 13.28
C GLN A 147 -10.75 9.31 12.87
N GLY A 148 -10.95 9.55 11.57
CA GLY A 148 -11.21 10.87 11.01
C GLY A 148 -12.68 11.25 11.01
N GLU A 149 -12.94 12.53 10.81
CA GLU A 149 -14.27 13.10 10.66
C GLU A 149 -14.81 12.88 9.24
N GLU A 150 -16.09 13.21 9.01
CA GLU A 150 -16.68 13.18 7.68
C GLU A 150 -16.04 14.22 6.75
N LEU A 151 -15.97 13.91 5.46
CA LEU A 151 -15.42 14.83 4.47
C LEU A 151 -16.42 15.96 4.17
N ASN A 152 -15.91 17.19 4.13
CA ASN A 152 -16.62 18.31 3.53
C ASN A 152 -16.96 18.00 2.07
N ASP A 153 -18.25 18.06 1.73
CA ASP A 153 -18.80 17.76 0.40
C ASP A 153 -18.38 16.39 -0.17
N ARG A 154 -17.99 15.43 0.69
CA ARG A 154 -17.49 14.11 0.27
C ARG A 154 -16.27 14.17 -0.67
N ARG A 155 -15.58 15.31 -0.72
CA ARG A 155 -14.39 15.52 -1.56
C ARG A 155 -13.17 14.88 -0.91
N ILE A 156 -12.46 14.07 -1.67
CA ILE A 156 -11.26 13.39 -1.19
C ILE A 156 -10.06 14.32 -1.32
N PRO A 157 -9.24 14.47 -0.25
CA PRO A 157 -7.96 15.17 -0.33
C PRO A 157 -7.02 14.49 -1.33
N ASP A 158 -6.26 15.29 -2.09
CA ASP A 158 -5.33 14.78 -3.11
C ASP A 158 -4.21 13.89 -2.52
N THR A 159 -4.00 14.04 -1.23
CA THR A 159 -2.94 13.43 -0.41
C THR A 159 -3.45 12.19 0.33
N ALA A 160 -4.71 11.82 0.15
CA ALA A 160 -5.30 10.65 0.78
C ALA A 160 -4.88 9.36 0.05
N ILE A 161 -4.53 8.35 0.83
CA ILE A 161 -4.46 6.96 0.36
C ILE A 161 -5.88 6.42 0.38
N ILE A 162 -6.33 5.83 -0.72
CA ILE A 162 -7.68 5.28 -0.83
C ILE A 162 -7.60 3.78 -1.03
N ILE A 163 -8.24 3.00 -0.16
CA ILE A 163 -8.40 1.54 -0.31
C ILE A 163 -9.77 1.26 -0.92
N ILE A 164 -9.79 0.56 -2.05
CA ILE A 164 -11.02 0.21 -2.77
C ILE A 164 -11.59 -1.08 -2.19
N SER A 165 -12.37 -0.93 -1.11
CA SER A 165 -13.03 -2.02 -0.41
C SER A 165 -14.21 -1.50 0.43
N PRO A 166 -15.25 -2.31 0.72
CA PRO A 166 -16.27 -1.94 1.69
C PRO A 166 -15.64 -1.59 3.06
N PRO A 167 -16.01 -0.48 3.72
CA PRO A 167 -15.37 -0.08 4.97
C PRO A 167 -15.54 -1.10 6.11
N ASP A 168 -16.63 -1.88 6.09
CA ASP A 168 -16.87 -2.94 7.06
C ASP A 168 -15.89 -4.13 6.93
N SER A 169 -15.30 -4.31 5.74
CA SER A 169 -14.42 -5.42 5.38
C SER A 169 -12.97 -5.27 5.84
N ILE A 170 -12.56 -4.04 6.14
CA ILE A 170 -11.20 -3.71 6.61
C ILE A 170 -11.29 -3.26 8.06
N TYR A 171 -10.47 -3.86 8.91
CA TYR A 171 -10.22 -3.43 10.28
C TYR A 171 -8.90 -2.68 10.34
N ILE A 172 -8.93 -1.47 10.88
CA ILE A 172 -7.76 -0.63 11.08
C ILE A 172 -7.55 -0.47 12.59
N PRO A 173 -6.42 -0.92 13.14
CA PRO A 173 -6.15 -0.78 14.56
C PRO A 173 -5.90 0.71 14.88
N LEU A 174 -6.67 1.23 15.85
CA LEU A 174 -6.51 2.58 16.36
C LEU A 174 -5.46 2.63 17.48
N GLY A 175 -4.90 3.81 17.71
CA GLY A 175 -3.94 4.08 18.77
C GLY A 175 -2.48 4.10 18.30
N ALA A 176 -1.57 3.93 19.26
CA ALA A 176 -0.15 4.07 19.03
C ALA A 176 0.52 2.73 18.64
N SER A 177 1.47 2.80 17.71
CA SER A 177 2.28 1.65 17.28
C SER A 177 3.71 2.09 16.96
N LEU A 178 4.68 1.23 17.25
CA LEU A 178 6.10 1.54 17.04
C LEU A 178 6.42 1.70 15.55
N THR A 179 7.26 2.69 15.23
CA THR A 179 7.79 2.89 13.89
C THR A 179 9.27 3.30 13.92
N GLN A 180 9.90 3.26 12.76
CA GLN A 180 11.30 3.66 12.57
C GLN A 180 11.38 5.00 11.81
N PRO A 181 12.41 5.83 12.07
CA PRO A 181 12.58 7.14 11.45
C PRO A 181 13.18 7.00 10.05
N TYR A 182 12.46 6.36 9.13
CA TYR A 182 12.92 6.17 7.75
C TYR A 182 12.28 7.17 6.77
N PRO A 183 13.00 7.54 5.71
CA PRO A 183 12.43 8.32 4.60
C PRO A 183 11.24 7.59 3.92
N SER A 184 11.26 6.27 3.89
CA SER A 184 10.09 5.47 3.53
C SER A 184 9.20 5.25 4.75
N LEU A 185 7.90 5.46 4.57
CA LEU A 185 6.91 5.25 5.61
C LEU A 185 6.47 3.78 5.60
N VAL A 186 6.55 3.14 6.77
CA VAL A 186 5.96 1.82 7.01
C VAL A 186 4.78 2.03 7.93
N LEU A 187 3.56 1.90 7.41
CA LEU A 187 2.35 2.08 8.20
C LEU A 187 2.01 0.77 8.96
N PRO A 188 1.30 0.88 10.09
CA PRO A 188 0.77 -0.25 10.82
C PRO A 188 -0.07 -1.17 9.94
N ASP A 189 -0.04 -2.46 10.27
CA ASP A 189 -0.79 -3.47 9.55
C ASP A 189 -2.31 -3.26 9.71
N MET A 190 -3.03 -3.53 8.63
CA MET A 190 -4.49 -3.55 8.57
C MET A 190 -4.98 -4.98 8.39
N TYR A 191 -6.26 -5.22 8.64
CA TYR A 191 -6.79 -6.57 8.63
C TYR A 191 -8.07 -6.71 7.80
N ALA A 192 -8.07 -7.61 6.83
CA ALA A 192 -9.26 -7.97 6.06
C ALA A 192 -10.11 -8.99 6.84
N LYS A 193 -11.35 -8.62 7.18
CA LYS A 193 -12.31 -9.46 7.93
C LYS A 193 -12.96 -10.56 7.10
N LYS A 194 -13.07 -10.35 5.79
CA LYS A 194 -13.68 -11.28 4.84
C LYS A 194 -12.85 -11.30 3.56
N SER A 195 -13.04 -12.33 2.74
CA SER A 195 -12.53 -12.31 1.37
C SER A 195 -13.12 -11.10 0.65
N ILE A 196 -12.26 -10.27 0.08
CA ILE A 196 -12.67 -9.12 -0.72
C ILE A 196 -12.86 -9.62 -2.15
N ASP A 197 -13.97 -9.22 -2.78
CA ASP A 197 -14.24 -9.55 -4.18
C ASP A 197 -13.31 -8.74 -5.09
N SER A 198 -12.12 -9.30 -5.32
CA SER A 198 -11.09 -8.68 -6.15
C SER A 198 -11.56 -8.47 -7.58
N ASN A 199 -12.48 -9.31 -8.09
CA ASN A 199 -12.96 -9.23 -9.47
C ASN A 199 -13.89 -8.02 -9.63
N ALA A 200 -14.83 -7.82 -8.70
CA ALA A 200 -15.68 -6.64 -8.70
C ALA A 200 -14.86 -5.34 -8.59
N SER A 201 -13.87 -5.31 -7.68
CA SER A 201 -12.96 -4.17 -7.55
C SER A 201 -12.11 -3.95 -8.81
N ALA A 202 -11.62 -5.02 -9.45
CA ALA A 202 -10.83 -4.94 -10.67
C ALA A 202 -11.65 -4.38 -11.84
N LEU A 203 -12.86 -4.88 -12.06
CA LEU A 203 -13.77 -4.40 -13.11
C LEU A 203 -14.11 -2.93 -12.92
N TYR A 204 -14.37 -2.53 -11.67
CA TYR A 204 -14.60 -1.13 -11.33
C TYR A 204 -13.37 -0.27 -11.66
N LEU A 205 -12.17 -0.72 -11.30
CA LEU A 205 -10.94 0.05 -11.53
C LEU A 205 -10.49 0.07 -12.98
N LEU A 206 -10.86 -0.92 -13.80
CA LEU A 206 -10.67 -0.85 -15.24
C LEU A 206 -11.36 0.38 -15.85
N ASN A 207 -12.54 0.74 -15.35
CA ASN A 207 -13.25 1.95 -15.80
C ASN A 207 -12.55 3.25 -15.38
N LEU A 208 -11.75 3.20 -14.31
CA LEU A 208 -10.98 4.34 -13.84
C LEU A 208 -9.55 4.37 -14.37
N ARG A 209 -9.04 3.26 -14.91
CA ARG A 209 -7.62 3.10 -15.25
C ARG A 209 -7.09 4.19 -16.18
N GLN A 210 -7.91 4.70 -17.09
CA GLN A 210 -7.56 5.80 -18.00
C GLN A 210 -7.10 7.09 -17.29
N PHE A 211 -7.40 7.21 -16.00
CA PHE A 211 -7.12 8.37 -15.17
C PHE A 211 -5.90 8.21 -14.26
N PHE A 212 -5.26 7.04 -14.25
CA PHE A 212 -4.17 6.72 -13.32
C PHE A 212 -2.90 6.28 -14.07
N GLY A 213 -1.75 6.66 -13.52
CA GLY A 213 -0.46 6.10 -13.89
C GLY A 213 -0.23 4.74 -13.22
N SER A 214 0.59 3.88 -13.84
CA SER A 214 1.03 2.64 -13.20
C SER A 214 2.25 2.89 -12.31
N PHE A 215 2.23 2.40 -11.07
CA PHE A 215 3.45 2.30 -10.26
C PHE A 215 3.96 0.87 -10.30
N SER A 216 5.18 0.67 -10.79
CA SER A 216 5.84 -0.64 -10.72
C SER A 216 7.21 -0.50 -10.08
N VAL A 217 7.66 -1.52 -9.35
CA VAL A 217 9.02 -1.55 -8.81
C VAL A 217 9.80 -2.59 -9.59
N ARG A 218 10.88 -2.17 -10.24
CA ARG A 218 11.80 -3.06 -10.93
C ARG A 218 13.01 -3.35 -10.06
N LEU A 219 13.43 -4.61 -10.06
CA LEU A 219 14.73 -4.99 -9.54
C LEU A 219 15.81 -4.52 -10.52
N ARG A 220 16.65 -3.58 -10.08
CA ARG A 220 17.85 -3.19 -10.81
C ARG A 220 19.05 -3.88 -10.20
N GLN A 221 19.79 -4.63 -11.02
CA GLN A 221 21.06 -5.22 -10.61
C GLN A 221 22.12 -4.13 -10.49
N ILE A 222 22.82 -4.11 -9.35
CA ILE A 222 23.97 -3.26 -9.07
C ILE A 222 25.19 -4.16 -8.76
N PRO A 223 26.44 -3.66 -8.85
CA PRO A 223 27.64 -4.49 -8.67
C PRO A 223 27.71 -5.26 -7.34
N LYS A 224 26.94 -4.85 -6.32
CA LYS A 224 26.88 -5.51 -5.00
C LYS A 224 25.50 -6.09 -4.64
N GLY A 225 24.60 -6.30 -5.60
CA GLY A 225 23.29 -6.92 -5.33
C GLY A 225 22.16 -6.37 -6.19
N TYR A 226 20.96 -6.27 -5.60
CA TYR A 226 19.77 -5.73 -6.26
C TYR A 226 19.20 -4.59 -5.44
N VAL A 227 18.74 -3.54 -6.12
CA VAL A 227 17.98 -2.44 -5.51
C VAL A 227 16.61 -2.38 -6.17
N LEU A 228 15.59 -2.20 -5.34
CA LEU A 228 14.24 -1.91 -5.79
C LEU A 228 14.20 -0.46 -6.30
N VAL A 229 13.95 -0.30 -7.59
CA VAL A 229 13.85 1.01 -8.23
C VAL A 229 12.43 1.15 -8.76
N PRO A 230 11.66 2.16 -8.33
CA PRO A 230 10.37 2.41 -8.92
C PRO A 230 10.54 2.84 -10.37
N HIS A 231 9.61 2.36 -11.20
CA HIS A 231 9.50 2.61 -12.61
C HIS A 231 8.09 3.17 -12.83
N LEU A 232 8.07 4.43 -13.24
CA LEU A 232 6.90 5.17 -13.70
C LEU A 232 6.49 4.70 -15.10
#